data_AF-A0A285M3B2-F1
#
_entry.id   AF-A0A285M3B2-F1
#
_cell.length_a   1.000
_cell.length_b   1.000
_cell.length_c   1.000
_cell.angle_alpha   90.00
_cell.angle_beta   90.00
_cell.angle_gamma   90.00
#
_symmetry.space_group_name_H-M   'P 1'
#
loop_
_entity.id
_entity.type
_entity.pdbx_description
1 polymer ?
#
loop_
_entity_poly.entity_id
_entity_poly.type
_entity_poly.pdbx_seq_one_letter_code
_entity_poly.pdbx_strand_id
1 'polypeptide(L)'
;MARKAAISIEKLIGLGAEQLAQLILDETEQNPAFRKLVSAALAACEGPGAVAKLIDRRLGALERARSFIEWNKAPAFRDDLDATVSSIASQLGKLSATMAIDRLLRFIASHEKVFERVDDSSGAIQDVYYRAITALGELVPSLREEELALLPDRIMAGLGQSSHGYLVDVAEEVMEPLPDDVLRIWDAELKALVTAQEVEDAKSKDRFVFSNIHQYRSLRQLIADRLGDLDGLIALEELKHPNSQDIMAIAERLLEAGRLPEALDWVRQKKTGGLKVMGYTDLADGLMPRDADNPRRISLEARILEALDDKKDAQKLRWSVFETSLDSAILREYLAALPDFEEFDALDRAFDHGLMSKQIYTALVFFMEWPELSFAAKLVIAHRGEWDGGQYYLLPTAADALQHEYALASTILYRALLDDILSRARSKAYKHGAHYLDRLDSLADQADREAKDLEGFQTHANYRANLQTKHARKSSFWAQVK
;
A
#
# COMPACT_ATOMS: atom_id res chain seq x y z
N MET A 1 -0.36 49.89 -23.57
CA MET A 1 0.52 48.97 -22.81
C MET A 1 1.58 48.44 -23.75
N ALA A 2 2.83 48.85 -23.59
CA ALA A 2 3.94 48.38 -24.42
C ALA A 2 4.22 46.90 -24.10
N ARG A 3 4.22 46.03 -25.13
CA ARG A 3 4.60 44.61 -25.00
C ARG A 3 6.02 44.54 -24.43
N LYS A 4 6.17 43.93 -23.25
CA LYS A 4 7.46 43.59 -22.65
C LYS A 4 8.26 42.80 -23.70
N ALA A 5 9.39 43.34 -24.14
CA ALA A 5 10.24 42.64 -25.10
C ALA A 5 10.68 41.32 -24.47
N ALA A 6 10.21 40.19 -25.02
CA ALA A 6 10.58 38.88 -24.53
C ALA A 6 12.09 38.67 -24.76
N ILE A 7 12.80 38.38 -23.68
CA ILE A 7 14.18 37.91 -23.69
C ILE A 7 14.14 36.52 -24.34
N SER A 8 14.93 36.32 -25.41
CA SER A 8 15.05 35.05 -26.11
C SER A 8 16.52 34.69 -26.29
N ILE A 9 16.84 33.40 -26.41
CA ILE A 9 18.21 32.89 -26.57
C ILE A 9 18.89 33.55 -27.78
N GLU A 10 18.20 33.68 -28.91
CA GLU A 10 18.72 34.32 -30.13
C GLU A 10 19.12 35.78 -29.92
N LYS A 11 18.32 36.55 -29.16
CA LYS A 11 18.62 37.94 -28.84
C LYS A 11 19.78 38.06 -27.86
N LEU A 12 19.90 37.12 -26.92
CA LEU A 12 21.04 37.05 -26.02
C LEU A 12 22.33 36.75 -26.80
N ILE A 13 22.31 35.76 -27.69
CA ILE A 13 23.45 35.46 -28.58
C ILE A 13 23.86 36.71 -29.38
N GLY A 14 22.89 37.49 -29.87
CA GLY A 14 23.13 38.74 -30.60
C GLY A 14 23.85 39.85 -29.82
N LEU A 15 23.93 39.79 -28.48
CA LEU A 15 24.70 40.73 -27.65
C LEU A 15 26.22 40.48 -27.72
N GLY A 16 26.65 39.29 -28.17
CA GLY A 16 28.06 38.90 -28.21
C GLY A 16 28.61 38.43 -26.85
N ALA A 17 29.71 37.69 -26.91
CA ALA A 17 30.26 36.98 -25.75
C ALA A 17 30.74 37.91 -24.62
N GLU A 18 31.40 39.03 -24.96
CA GLU A 18 31.94 39.98 -23.97
C GLU A 18 30.84 40.67 -23.17
N GLN A 19 29.79 41.13 -23.84
CA GLN A 19 28.69 41.84 -23.18
C GLN A 19 27.83 40.89 -22.33
N LEU A 20 27.63 39.65 -22.79
CA LEU A 20 27.00 38.61 -21.97
C LEU A 20 27.85 38.25 -20.75
N ALA A 21 29.17 38.09 -20.91
CA ALA A 21 30.06 37.75 -19.80
C ALA A 21 30.05 38.84 -18.71
N GLN A 22 30.04 40.13 -19.10
CA GLN A 22 29.96 41.24 -18.15
C GLN A 22 28.60 41.25 -17.41
N LEU A 23 27.48 41.11 -18.13
CA LEU A 23 26.16 41.05 -17.51
C LEU A 23 26.01 39.86 -16.55
N ILE A 24 26.58 38.72 -16.91
CA ILE A 24 26.63 37.55 -16.05
C ILE A 24 27.45 37.87 -14.80
N LEU A 25 28.66 38.43 -14.94
CA LEU A 25 29.52 38.78 -13.82
C LEU A 25 28.83 39.74 -12.84
N ASP A 26 28.22 40.80 -13.36
CA ASP A 26 27.49 41.80 -12.57
C ASP A 26 26.34 41.15 -11.78
N GLU A 27 25.58 40.25 -12.39
CA GLU A 27 24.51 39.51 -11.71
C GLU A 27 25.06 38.52 -10.67
N THR A 28 26.23 37.91 -10.90
CA THR A 28 26.84 37.01 -9.91
C THR A 28 27.30 37.73 -8.64
N GLU A 29 27.55 39.04 -8.68
CA GLU A 29 27.87 39.82 -7.49
C GLU A 29 26.63 40.07 -6.62
N GLN A 30 25.45 40.19 -7.25
CA GLN A 30 24.20 40.54 -6.58
C GLN A 30 23.37 39.32 -6.19
N ASN A 31 23.55 38.19 -6.89
CA ASN A 31 22.72 37.00 -6.75
C ASN A 31 23.57 35.75 -6.43
N PRO A 32 23.66 35.35 -5.15
CA PRO A 32 24.43 34.18 -4.73
C PRO A 32 23.98 32.87 -5.38
N ALA A 33 22.69 32.71 -5.67
CA ALA A 33 22.16 31.52 -6.34
C ALA A 33 22.60 31.48 -7.81
N PHE A 34 22.53 32.61 -8.51
CA PHE A 34 23.03 32.72 -9.88
C PHE A 34 24.56 32.54 -9.95
N ARG A 35 25.31 33.09 -8.98
CA ARG A 35 26.75 32.85 -8.85
C ARG A 35 27.10 31.37 -8.76
N LYS A 36 26.34 30.60 -7.97
CA LYS A 36 26.52 29.14 -7.88
C LYS A 36 26.32 28.46 -9.25
N LEU A 37 25.33 28.89 -10.03
CA LEU A 37 25.07 28.34 -11.38
C LEU A 37 26.21 28.65 -12.36
N VAL A 38 26.66 29.90 -12.39
CA VAL A 38 27.75 30.35 -13.29
C VAL A 38 29.07 29.68 -12.91
N SER A 39 29.41 29.61 -11.62
CA SER A 39 30.62 28.89 -11.17
C SER A 39 30.58 27.40 -11.54
N ALA A 40 29.41 26.76 -11.47
CA ALA A 40 29.26 25.36 -11.86
C ALA A 40 29.41 25.19 -13.39
N ALA A 41 28.83 26.10 -14.19
CA ALA A 41 28.98 26.11 -15.64
C ALA A 41 30.43 26.33 -16.08
N LEU A 42 31.16 27.25 -15.43
CA LEU A 42 32.59 27.47 -15.69
C LEU A 42 33.43 26.25 -15.30
N ALA A 43 33.16 25.63 -14.16
CA ALA A 43 33.85 24.40 -13.77
C ALA A 43 33.58 23.24 -14.75
N ALA A 44 32.40 23.18 -15.36
CA ALA A 44 32.11 22.19 -16.41
C ALA A 44 33.00 22.38 -17.65
N CYS A 45 33.40 23.62 -17.97
CA CYS A 45 34.35 23.90 -19.04
C CYS A 45 35.79 23.47 -18.70
N GLU A 46 36.16 23.43 -17.42
CA GLU A 46 37.47 22.95 -16.94
C GLU A 46 37.56 21.42 -16.86
N GLY A 47 36.44 20.71 -17.04
CA GLY A 47 36.35 19.26 -17.05
C GLY A 47 35.73 18.65 -15.79
N PRO A 48 35.47 17.33 -15.79
CA PRO A 48 34.71 16.64 -14.73
C PRO A 48 35.34 16.78 -13.33
N GLY A 49 36.68 16.87 -13.25
CA GLY A 49 37.40 17.05 -11.99
C GLY A 49 37.10 18.36 -11.27
N ALA A 50 36.88 19.46 -12.00
CA ALA A 50 36.56 20.75 -11.40
C ALA A 50 35.13 20.77 -10.85
N VAL A 51 34.18 20.21 -11.60
CA VAL A 51 32.78 20.03 -11.15
C VAL A 51 32.72 19.16 -9.90
N ALA A 52 33.44 18.03 -9.88
CA ALA A 52 33.50 17.16 -8.71
C ALA A 52 34.06 17.86 -7.47
N LYS A 53 35.09 18.69 -7.58
CA LYS A 53 35.62 19.47 -6.43
C LYS A 53 34.58 20.42 -5.84
N LEU A 54 33.75 21.05 -6.68
CA LEU A 54 32.66 21.91 -6.20
C LEU A 54 31.61 21.11 -5.44
N ILE A 55 31.24 19.94 -5.97
CA ILE A 55 30.28 19.02 -5.32
C ILE A 55 30.86 18.49 -4.01
N ASP A 56 32.12 18.05 -3.99
CA ASP A 56 32.79 17.51 -2.80
C ASP A 56 32.84 18.54 -1.66
N ARG A 57 32.98 19.82 -1.99
CA ARG A 57 32.90 20.91 -0.99
C ARG A 57 31.50 21.02 -0.38
N ARG A 58 30.44 20.83 -1.17
CA ARG A 58 29.05 20.84 -0.68
C ARG A 58 28.75 19.62 0.16
N LEU A 59 29.07 18.42 -0.32
CA LEU A 59 28.89 17.16 0.43
C LEU A 59 29.68 17.20 1.75
N GLY A 60 30.94 17.65 1.70
CA GLY A 60 31.74 17.81 2.91
C GLY A 60 31.20 18.87 3.88
N ALA A 61 30.45 19.86 3.42
CA ALA A 61 29.75 20.81 4.30
C ALA A 61 28.50 20.18 4.92
N LEU A 62 27.72 19.42 4.14
CA LEU A 62 26.56 18.67 4.59
C LEU A 62 26.92 17.69 5.71
N GLU A 63 27.98 16.90 5.51
CA GLU A 63 28.49 15.89 6.46
C GLU A 63 29.02 16.47 7.77
N ARG A 64 29.61 17.68 7.72
CA ARG A 64 30.21 18.33 8.90
C ARG A 64 29.21 19.16 9.69
N ALA A 65 28.10 19.56 9.09
CA ALA A 65 27.11 20.37 9.76
C ALA A 65 26.45 19.56 10.90
N ARG A 66 26.15 20.24 12.01
CA ARG A 66 25.57 19.63 13.22
C ARG A 66 24.33 20.34 13.74
N SER A 67 24.07 21.55 13.24
CA SER A 67 22.93 22.33 13.69
C SER A 67 21.62 21.71 13.19
N PHE A 68 20.63 21.70 14.09
CA PHE A 68 19.25 21.35 13.75
C PHE A 68 18.66 22.40 12.79
N ILE A 69 17.79 21.94 11.91
CA ILE A 69 17.16 22.73 10.85
C ILE A 69 15.72 22.97 11.26
N GLU A 70 15.43 24.21 11.62
CA GLU A 70 14.09 24.66 11.99
C GLU A 70 13.10 24.46 10.83
N TRP A 71 11.84 24.16 11.17
CA TRP A 71 10.78 23.84 10.21
C TRP A 71 10.60 24.91 9.11
N ASN A 72 10.81 26.20 9.43
CA ASN A 72 10.70 27.29 8.47
C ASN A 72 11.87 27.35 7.47
N LYS A 73 12.98 26.67 7.76
CA LYS A 73 14.15 26.53 6.89
C LYS A 73 14.19 25.20 6.16
N ALA A 74 13.38 24.21 6.58
CA ALA A 74 13.33 22.89 5.95
C ALA A 74 13.06 22.94 4.44
N PRO A 75 12.14 23.78 3.91
CA PRO A 75 11.94 23.88 2.45
C PRO A 75 13.19 24.38 1.71
N ALA A 76 13.86 25.41 2.22
CA ALA A 76 15.08 25.94 1.61
C ALA A 76 16.24 24.94 1.68
N PHE A 77 16.31 24.14 2.75
CA PHE A 77 17.28 23.08 2.90
C PHE A 77 17.01 21.94 1.91
N ARG A 78 15.76 21.50 1.78
CA ARG A 78 15.32 20.55 0.76
C ARG A 78 15.76 21.01 -0.63
N ASP A 79 15.46 22.25 -0.99
CA ASP A 79 15.77 22.79 -2.31
C ASP A 79 17.30 22.87 -2.57
N ASP A 80 18.14 23.07 -1.53
CA ASP A 80 19.61 23.04 -1.67
C ASP A 80 20.16 21.61 -1.82
N LEU A 81 19.58 20.62 -1.10
CA LEU A 81 19.86 19.20 -1.33
C LEU A 81 19.45 18.79 -2.75
N ASP A 82 18.27 19.24 -3.17
CA ASP A 82 17.71 18.98 -4.48
C ASP A 82 18.62 19.53 -5.59
N ALA A 83 19.02 20.80 -5.47
CA ALA A 83 19.97 21.41 -6.41
C ALA A 83 21.33 20.69 -6.42
N THR A 84 21.76 20.11 -5.30
CA THR A 84 23.01 19.34 -5.23
C THR A 84 22.90 18.04 -6.02
N VAL A 85 21.84 17.26 -5.81
CA VAL A 85 21.58 16.02 -6.57
C VAL A 85 21.41 16.32 -8.07
N SER A 86 20.66 17.36 -8.44
CA SER A 86 20.51 17.76 -9.85
C SER A 86 21.85 18.17 -10.47
N SER A 87 22.73 18.86 -9.72
CA SER A 87 24.07 19.21 -10.20
C SER A 87 24.93 17.98 -10.44
N ILE A 88 24.84 16.97 -9.57
CA ILE A 88 25.57 15.71 -9.73
C ILE A 88 25.06 14.97 -10.98
N ALA A 89 23.76 14.72 -11.06
CA ALA A 89 23.17 13.94 -12.15
C ALA A 89 23.32 14.62 -13.52
N SER A 90 22.97 15.90 -13.62
CA SER A 90 22.86 16.58 -14.92
C SER A 90 24.16 17.20 -15.43
N GLN A 91 25.05 17.66 -14.54
CA GLN A 91 26.29 18.34 -14.95
C GLN A 91 27.46 17.38 -14.88
N LEU A 92 27.68 16.74 -13.73
CA LEU A 92 28.78 15.79 -13.59
C LEU A 92 28.49 14.49 -14.35
N GLY A 93 27.25 13.98 -14.29
CA GLY A 93 26.87 12.73 -14.96
C GLY A 93 27.10 12.75 -16.47
N LYS A 94 26.84 13.89 -17.14
CA LYS A 94 27.12 14.06 -18.58
C LYS A 94 28.60 14.04 -18.94
N LEU A 95 29.47 14.41 -17.99
CA LEU A 95 30.92 14.46 -18.20
C LEU A 95 31.61 13.17 -17.75
N SER A 96 31.12 12.56 -16.67
CA SER A 96 31.61 11.30 -16.11
C SER A 96 30.54 10.67 -15.21
N ALA A 97 29.87 9.63 -15.72
CA ALA A 97 28.90 8.84 -14.96
C ALA A 97 29.53 8.24 -13.70
N THR A 98 30.73 7.68 -13.81
CA THR A 98 31.49 7.11 -12.70
C THR A 98 31.68 8.09 -11.54
N MET A 99 32.13 9.32 -11.84
CA MET A 99 32.35 10.34 -10.82
C MET A 99 31.02 10.82 -10.21
N ALA A 100 29.97 10.90 -11.01
CA ALA A 100 28.64 11.27 -10.51
C ALA A 100 28.08 10.20 -9.56
N ILE A 101 28.16 8.91 -9.92
CA ILE A 101 27.72 7.80 -9.08
C ILE A 101 28.44 7.80 -7.72
N ASP A 102 29.76 8.00 -7.69
CA ASP A 102 30.50 8.09 -6.43
C ASP A 102 29.97 9.21 -5.51
N ARG A 103 29.56 10.34 -6.10
CA ARG A 103 29.02 11.47 -5.34
C ARG A 103 27.55 11.28 -4.95
N LEU A 104 26.76 10.58 -5.76
CA LEU A 104 25.40 10.20 -5.39
C LEU A 104 25.42 9.19 -4.24
N LEU A 105 26.26 8.16 -4.29
CA LEU A 105 26.45 7.21 -3.18
C LEU A 105 26.87 7.93 -1.90
N ARG A 106 27.83 8.86 -2.00
CA ARG A 106 28.26 9.69 -0.87
C ARG A 106 27.12 10.57 -0.34
N PHE A 107 26.30 11.15 -1.22
CA PHE A 107 25.12 11.91 -0.83
C PHE A 107 24.10 11.03 -0.10
N ILE A 108 23.78 9.85 -0.64
CA ILE A 108 22.81 8.92 -0.05
C ILE A 108 23.33 8.43 1.32
N ALA A 109 24.62 8.13 1.44
CA ALA A 109 25.25 7.75 2.70
C ALA A 109 25.20 8.83 3.79
N SER A 110 24.86 10.09 3.46
CA SER A 110 24.69 11.17 4.44
C SER A 110 23.37 11.12 5.22
N HIS A 111 22.42 10.27 4.83
CA HIS A 111 21.04 10.28 5.32
C HIS A 111 20.91 10.27 6.84
N GLU A 112 21.62 9.41 7.57
CA GLU A 112 21.51 9.30 9.03
C GLU A 112 21.75 10.65 9.70
N LYS A 113 22.87 11.29 9.32
CA LYS A 113 23.26 12.60 9.87
C LYS A 113 22.30 13.71 9.47
N VAL A 114 21.68 13.60 8.29
CA VAL A 114 20.75 14.62 7.81
C VAL A 114 19.41 14.48 8.52
N PHE A 115 18.86 13.28 8.63
CA PHE A 115 17.58 13.01 9.28
C PHE A 115 17.61 13.27 10.79
N GLU A 116 18.75 13.07 11.45
CA GLU A 116 18.93 13.48 12.86
C GLU A 116 18.81 15.01 13.07
N ARG A 117 18.93 15.80 12.00
CA ARG A 117 19.03 17.26 12.07
C ARG A 117 17.83 17.99 11.50
N VAL A 118 16.82 17.29 10.98
CA VAL A 118 15.62 17.90 10.41
C VAL A 118 14.41 17.04 10.73
N ASP A 119 13.31 17.67 11.13
CA ASP A 119 12.02 16.97 11.21
C ASP A 119 11.47 16.82 9.79
N ASP A 120 11.49 15.59 9.28
CA ASP A 120 10.92 15.23 7.97
C ASP A 120 9.66 14.39 8.10
N SER A 121 8.78 14.72 9.05
CA SER A 121 7.46 14.08 9.15
C SER A 121 6.61 14.21 7.87
N SER A 122 6.97 15.12 6.96
CA SER A 122 6.36 15.26 5.63
C SER A 122 6.90 14.29 4.56
N GLY A 123 8.07 13.69 4.77
CA GLY A 123 8.78 12.88 3.78
C GLY A 123 9.47 13.67 2.65
N ALA A 124 9.42 15.01 2.68
CA ALA A 124 9.90 15.86 1.60
C ALA A 124 11.44 15.89 1.47
N ILE A 125 12.19 15.63 2.56
CA ILE A 125 13.64 15.47 2.50
C ILE A 125 13.98 14.06 2.00
N GLN A 126 13.29 13.04 2.51
CA GLN A 126 13.41 11.65 2.09
C GLN A 126 13.17 11.49 0.58
N ASP A 127 12.20 12.20 0.00
CA ASP A 127 11.96 12.24 -1.45
C ASP A 127 13.22 12.65 -2.26
N VAL A 128 14.05 13.55 -1.73
CA VAL A 128 15.30 13.97 -2.39
C VAL A 128 16.33 12.83 -2.40
N TYR A 129 16.34 11.99 -1.37
CA TYR A 129 17.18 10.80 -1.32
C TYR A 129 16.70 9.75 -2.32
N TYR A 130 15.40 9.47 -2.41
CA TYR A 130 14.86 8.58 -3.45
C TYR A 130 15.16 9.09 -4.86
N ARG A 131 15.05 10.40 -5.09
CA ARG A 131 15.45 10.98 -6.37
C ARG A 131 16.96 10.84 -6.65
N ALA A 132 17.81 10.89 -5.62
CA ALA A 132 19.24 10.61 -5.78
C ALA A 132 19.51 9.15 -6.15
N ILE A 133 18.71 8.22 -5.62
CA ILE A 133 18.75 6.79 -5.97
C ILE A 133 18.34 6.60 -7.43
N THR A 134 17.19 7.14 -7.85
CA THR A 134 16.75 7.09 -9.26
C THR A 134 17.80 7.69 -10.21
N ALA A 135 18.34 8.87 -9.87
CA ALA A 135 19.38 9.52 -10.68
C ALA A 135 20.67 8.69 -10.75
N LEU A 136 20.95 7.86 -9.75
CA LEU A 136 22.07 6.92 -9.76
C LEU A 136 21.79 5.81 -10.77
N GLY A 137 20.59 5.20 -10.72
CA GLY A 137 20.12 4.20 -11.69
C GLY A 137 20.21 4.67 -13.13
N GLU A 138 19.73 5.88 -13.41
CA GLU A 138 19.78 6.49 -14.75
C GLU A 138 21.20 6.64 -15.32
N LEU A 139 22.22 6.71 -14.46
CA LEU A 139 23.62 6.82 -14.88
C LEU A 139 24.29 5.47 -15.10
N VAL A 140 23.79 4.38 -14.51
CA VAL A 140 24.40 3.04 -14.59
C VAL A 140 24.55 2.56 -16.04
N PRO A 141 23.56 2.71 -16.95
CA PRO A 141 23.70 2.30 -18.34
C PRO A 141 24.82 3.01 -19.12
N SER A 142 25.36 4.12 -18.60
CA SER A 142 26.47 4.85 -19.22
C SER A 142 27.85 4.35 -18.80
N LEU A 143 27.92 3.36 -17.89
CA LEU A 143 29.17 2.78 -17.42
C LEU A 143 29.72 1.74 -18.39
N ARG A 144 31.05 1.60 -18.41
CA ARG A 144 31.73 0.50 -19.09
C ARG A 144 31.65 -0.78 -18.24
N GLU A 145 31.84 -1.93 -18.87
CA GLU A 145 31.81 -3.24 -18.19
C GLU A 145 32.79 -3.33 -17.01
N GLU A 146 34.01 -2.83 -17.17
CA GLU A 146 35.02 -2.72 -16.09
C GLU A 146 34.55 -1.86 -14.90
N GLU A 147 33.70 -0.86 -15.17
CA GLU A 147 33.17 0.06 -14.15
C GLU A 147 31.93 -0.53 -13.46
N LEU A 148 31.10 -1.25 -14.21
CA LEU A 148 29.96 -2.03 -13.68
C LEU A 148 30.45 -3.11 -12.71
N ALA A 149 31.55 -3.79 -13.04
CA ALA A 149 32.16 -4.79 -12.16
C ALA A 149 32.60 -4.23 -10.79
N LEU A 150 32.88 -2.92 -10.70
CA LEU A 150 33.27 -2.25 -9.47
C LEU A 150 32.09 -1.61 -8.72
N LEU A 151 30.88 -1.64 -9.28
CA LEU A 151 29.72 -0.98 -8.69
C LEU A 151 29.28 -1.61 -7.36
N PRO A 152 29.23 -2.95 -7.20
CA PRO A 152 28.97 -3.59 -5.91
C PRO A 152 29.88 -3.09 -4.79
N ASP A 153 31.20 -3.06 -5.04
CA ASP A 153 32.19 -2.57 -4.07
C ASP A 153 31.93 -1.11 -3.66
N ARG A 154 31.58 -0.25 -4.62
CA ARG A 154 31.25 1.16 -4.35
C ARG A 154 30.01 1.29 -3.48
N ILE A 155 28.96 0.52 -3.77
CA ILE A 155 27.72 0.51 -3.00
C ILE A 155 27.98 0.02 -1.59
N MET A 156 28.69 -1.10 -1.43
CA MET A 156 29.01 -1.67 -0.12
C MET A 156 29.91 -0.76 0.71
N ALA A 157 30.87 -0.06 0.08
CA ALA A 157 31.73 0.91 0.77
C ALA A 157 30.95 2.11 1.31
N GLY A 158 29.90 2.56 0.60
CA GLY A 158 29.09 3.72 1.00
C GLY A 158 27.92 3.38 1.93
N LEU A 159 27.23 2.27 1.65
CA LEU A 159 25.93 1.94 2.24
C LEU A 159 25.87 0.57 2.92
N GLY A 160 26.94 -0.23 2.84
CA GLY A 160 26.97 -1.59 3.40
C GLY A 160 26.60 -1.65 4.88
N GLN A 161 26.85 -0.58 5.65
CA GLN A 161 26.51 -0.50 7.08
C GLN A 161 25.39 0.51 7.39
N SER A 162 24.67 1.00 6.37
CA SER A 162 23.60 1.99 6.55
C SER A 162 22.40 1.42 7.30
N SER A 163 21.66 2.28 8.02
CA SER A 163 20.55 1.84 8.87
C SER A 163 19.14 2.04 8.31
N HIS A 164 18.97 2.85 7.27
CA HIS A 164 17.64 3.25 6.76
C HIS A 164 17.18 2.48 5.51
N GLY A 165 17.79 1.35 5.18
CA GLY A 165 17.37 0.49 4.06
C GLY A 165 17.87 0.92 2.68
N TYR A 166 18.50 2.10 2.54
CA TYR A 166 18.98 2.61 1.25
C TYR A 166 20.01 1.73 0.54
N LEU A 167 20.67 0.81 1.26
CA LEU A 167 21.50 -0.23 0.61
C LEU A 167 20.65 -1.07 -0.37
N VAL A 168 19.48 -1.51 0.08
CA VAL A 168 18.58 -2.36 -0.71
C VAL A 168 17.96 -1.52 -1.83
N ASP A 169 17.48 -0.31 -1.53
CA ASP A 169 16.88 0.59 -2.53
C ASP A 169 17.86 0.94 -3.67
N VAL A 170 19.12 1.26 -3.32
CA VAL A 170 20.15 1.52 -4.33
C VAL A 170 20.45 0.28 -5.14
N ALA A 171 20.58 -0.87 -4.49
CA ALA A 171 20.91 -2.10 -5.18
C ALA A 171 19.81 -2.51 -6.16
N GLU A 172 18.53 -2.41 -5.78
CA GLU A 172 17.38 -2.67 -6.64
C GLU A 172 17.43 -1.80 -7.91
N GLU A 173 17.67 -0.50 -7.75
CA GLU A 173 17.73 0.46 -8.84
C GLU A 173 18.88 0.20 -9.83
N VAL A 174 20.00 -0.36 -9.38
CA VAL A 174 21.18 -0.59 -10.22
C VAL A 174 21.35 -2.02 -10.71
N MET A 175 20.50 -2.94 -10.28
CA MET A 175 20.78 -4.37 -10.45
C MET A 175 20.71 -4.81 -11.91
N GLU A 176 19.74 -4.25 -12.65
CA GLU A 176 19.38 -4.74 -13.98
C GLU A 176 20.53 -4.73 -14.99
N PRO A 177 21.38 -3.66 -15.08
CA PRO A 177 22.49 -3.62 -16.03
C PRO A 177 23.72 -4.42 -15.59
N LEU A 178 23.76 -4.98 -14.38
CA LEU A 178 24.93 -5.71 -13.90
C LEU A 178 25.07 -7.08 -14.59
N PRO A 179 26.29 -7.46 -15.03
CA PRO A 179 26.55 -8.80 -15.54
C PRO A 179 26.29 -9.89 -14.51
N ASP A 180 25.80 -11.05 -14.96
CA ASP A 180 25.44 -12.16 -14.07
C ASP A 180 26.63 -12.70 -13.26
N ASP A 181 27.87 -12.65 -13.78
CA ASP A 181 29.07 -13.05 -13.04
C ASP A 181 29.38 -12.09 -11.88
N VAL A 182 29.21 -10.78 -12.11
CA VAL A 182 29.31 -9.75 -11.08
C VAL A 182 28.26 -9.97 -9.99
N LEU A 183 27.01 -10.25 -10.37
CA LEU A 183 25.93 -10.56 -9.42
C LEU A 183 26.24 -11.80 -8.57
N ARG A 184 26.79 -12.87 -9.18
CA ARG A 184 27.17 -14.09 -8.44
C ARG A 184 28.33 -13.85 -7.47
N ILE A 185 29.31 -13.04 -7.84
CA ILE A 185 30.41 -12.63 -6.95
C ILE A 185 29.83 -11.84 -5.77
N TRP A 186 28.94 -10.88 -6.05
CA TRP A 186 28.32 -10.06 -5.02
C TRP A 186 27.48 -10.89 -4.03
N ASP A 187 26.70 -11.87 -4.50
CA ASP A 187 25.98 -12.80 -3.62
C ASP A 187 26.92 -13.58 -2.69
N ALA A 188 28.04 -14.07 -3.22
CA ALA A 188 29.02 -14.82 -2.45
C ALA A 188 29.67 -13.96 -1.34
N GLU A 189 29.97 -12.70 -1.65
CA GLU A 189 30.50 -11.74 -0.68
C GLU A 189 29.46 -11.39 0.39
N LEU A 190 28.21 -11.14 0.00
CA LEU A 190 27.11 -10.89 0.93
C LEU A 190 26.86 -12.10 1.85
N LYS A 191 26.95 -13.32 1.31
CA LYS A 191 26.87 -14.54 2.11
C LYS A 191 27.97 -14.59 3.17
N ALA A 192 29.21 -14.25 2.80
CA ALA A 192 30.33 -14.19 3.74
C ALA A 192 30.12 -13.12 4.82
N LEU A 193 29.57 -11.95 4.46
CA LEU A 193 29.22 -10.89 5.40
C LEU A 193 28.13 -11.32 6.38
N VAL A 194 27.08 -12.00 5.90
CA VAL A 194 26.02 -12.56 6.77
C VAL A 194 26.63 -13.52 7.79
N THR A 195 27.46 -14.48 7.36
CA THR A 195 28.09 -15.43 8.28
C THR A 195 29.01 -14.73 9.29
N ALA A 196 29.77 -13.72 8.87
CA ALA A 196 30.64 -12.98 9.78
C ALA A 196 29.83 -12.21 10.84
N GLN A 197 28.74 -11.56 10.41
CA GLN A 197 27.85 -10.81 11.28
C GLN A 197 27.10 -11.71 12.26
N GLU A 198 26.63 -12.89 11.83
CA GLU A 198 25.99 -13.88 12.72
C GLU A 198 26.92 -14.31 13.86
N VAL A 199 28.22 -14.50 13.57
CA VAL A 199 29.24 -14.84 14.57
C VAL A 199 29.50 -13.68 15.53
N GLU A 200 29.41 -12.44 15.06
CA GLU A 200 29.55 -11.24 15.89
C GLU A 200 28.33 -11.05 16.79
N ASP A 201 27.13 -11.11 16.21
CA ASP A 201 25.86 -10.94 16.91
C ASP A 201 25.68 -12.00 18.01
N ALA A 202 26.10 -13.25 17.76
CA ALA A 202 26.07 -14.32 18.76
C ALA A 202 26.97 -14.06 19.98
N LYS A 203 27.99 -13.20 19.85
CA LYS A 203 28.86 -12.81 20.98
C LYS A 203 28.29 -11.64 21.77
N SER A 204 27.34 -10.89 21.19
CA SER A 204 26.75 -9.74 21.85
C SER A 204 25.89 -10.18 23.04
N LYS A 205 25.97 -9.40 24.12
CA LYS A 205 25.13 -9.57 25.31
C LYS A 205 23.99 -8.56 25.36
N ASP A 206 23.90 -7.70 24.34
CA ASP A 206 22.87 -6.68 24.26
C ASP A 206 21.52 -7.30 23.92
N ARG A 207 20.47 -6.77 24.56
CA ARG A 207 19.08 -7.22 24.31
C ARG A 207 18.59 -6.84 22.91
N PHE A 208 19.20 -5.83 22.30
CA PHE A 208 18.84 -5.29 21.00
C PHE A 208 20.12 -5.11 20.17
N VAL A 209 20.48 -6.14 19.42
CA VAL A 209 21.59 -6.07 18.48
C VAL A 209 21.06 -5.47 17.18
N PHE A 210 21.57 -4.30 16.81
CA PHE A 210 21.33 -3.75 15.48
C PHE A 210 22.19 -4.54 14.48
N SER A 211 21.55 -5.21 13.53
CA SER A 211 22.24 -6.10 12.59
C SER A 211 21.80 -5.86 11.16
N ASN A 212 22.78 -5.69 10.27
CA ASN A 212 22.56 -5.51 8.84
C ASN A 212 22.28 -6.82 8.09
N ILE A 213 22.22 -7.97 8.81
CA ILE A 213 21.90 -9.28 8.22
C ILE A 213 20.61 -9.22 7.40
N HIS A 214 19.58 -8.51 7.87
CA HIS A 214 18.32 -8.39 7.12
C HIS A 214 18.52 -7.73 5.75
N GLN A 215 19.30 -6.65 5.69
CA GLN A 215 19.58 -5.95 4.42
C GLN A 215 20.41 -6.82 3.48
N TYR A 216 21.45 -7.49 3.99
CA TYR A 216 22.24 -8.42 3.18
C TYR A 216 21.40 -9.57 2.64
N ARG A 217 20.53 -10.18 3.46
CA ARG A 217 19.63 -11.24 3.02
C ARG A 217 18.64 -10.73 1.96
N SER A 218 18.06 -9.55 2.16
CA SER A 218 17.13 -8.93 1.18
C SER A 218 17.83 -8.70 -0.16
N LEU A 219 19.07 -8.20 -0.13
CA LEU A 219 19.87 -8.01 -1.33
C LEU A 219 20.21 -9.33 -2.04
N ARG A 220 20.56 -10.38 -1.28
CA ARG A 220 20.77 -11.71 -1.85
C ARG A 220 19.50 -12.27 -2.51
N GLN A 221 18.31 -11.93 -1.98
CA GLN A 221 17.04 -12.31 -2.61
C GLN A 221 16.82 -11.57 -3.92
N LEU A 222 17.07 -10.26 -3.97
CA LEU A 222 17.02 -9.49 -5.22
C LEU A 222 17.99 -10.06 -6.28
N ILE A 223 19.21 -10.43 -5.86
CA ILE A 223 20.20 -11.04 -6.77
C ILE A 223 19.71 -12.40 -7.28
N ALA A 224 19.19 -13.26 -6.40
CA ALA A 224 18.63 -14.55 -6.78
C ALA A 224 17.48 -14.38 -7.78
N ASP A 225 16.60 -13.39 -7.56
CA ASP A 225 15.51 -13.03 -8.45
C ASP A 225 16.01 -12.63 -9.83
N ARG A 226 17.00 -11.73 -9.87
CA ARG A 226 17.58 -11.24 -11.13
C ARG A 226 18.34 -12.32 -11.90
N LEU A 227 18.91 -13.31 -11.21
CA LEU A 227 19.57 -14.46 -11.82
C LEU A 227 18.59 -15.57 -12.22
N GLY A 228 17.31 -15.47 -11.84
CA GLY A 228 16.33 -16.54 -11.99
C GLY A 228 16.64 -17.77 -11.11
N ASP A 229 17.42 -17.61 -10.05
CA ASP A 229 17.78 -18.66 -9.11
C ASP A 229 16.69 -18.85 -8.05
N LEU A 230 15.63 -19.55 -8.46
CA LEU A 230 14.49 -19.83 -7.58
C LEU A 230 14.88 -20.71 -6.38
N ASP A 231 15.83 -21.64 -6.53
CA ASP A 231 16.31 -22.47 -5.42
C ASP A 231 17.06 -21.63 -4.38
N GLY A 232 17.90 -20.70 -4.84
CA GLY A 232 18.58 -19.73 -3.98
C GLY A 232 17.59 -18.85 -3.21
N LEU A 233 16.54 -18.37 -3.87
CA LEU A 233 15.47 -17.58 -3.25
C LEU A 233 14.75 -18.36 -2.14
N ILE A 234 14.33 -19.60 -2.43
CA ILE A 234 13.65 -20.49 -1.49
C ILE A 234 14.54 -20.75 -0.27
N ALA A 235 15.81 -21.10 -0.49
CA ALA A 235 16.75 -21.35 0.60
C ALA A 235 16.95 -20.10 1.48
N LEU A 236 16.96 -18.90 0.90
CA LEU A 236 17.04 -17.64 1.65
C LEU A 236 15.76 -17.38 2.47
N GLU A 237 14.59 -17.71 1.92
CA GLU A 237 13.32 -17.55 2.61
C GLU A 237 13.18 -18.54 3.78
N GLU A 238 13.63 -19.78 3.61
CA GLU A 238 13.65 -20.81 4.66
C GLU A 238 14.51 -20.43 5.87
N LEU A 239 15.53 -19.58 5.69
CA LEU A 239 16.37 -19.07 6.78
C LEU A 239 15.68 -17.99 7.63
N LYS A 240 14.55 -17.43 7.17
CA LYS A 240 13.77 -16.46 7.94
C LYS A 240 12.93 -17.20 8.99
N HIS A 241 12.55 -16.48 10.05
CA HIS A 241 11.57 -16.99 10.99
C HIS A 241 10.25 -17.28 10.26
N PRO A 242 9.49 -18.35 10.57
CA PRO A 242 8.26 -18.71 9.84
C PRO A 242 7.23 -17.58 9.71
N ASN A 243 7.20 -16.65 10.66
CA ASN A 243 6.31 -15.46 10.61
C ASN A 243 6.80 -14.32 9.72
N SER A 244 8.06 -14.34 9.33
CA SER A 244 8.68 -13.35 8.45
C SER A 244 8.79 -13.86 7.02
N GLN A 245 8.38 -15.11 6.77
CA GLN A 245 8.38 -15.69 5.44
C GLN A 245 7.28 -15.10 4.55
N ASP A 246 7.64 -14.79 3.31
CA ASP A 246 6.74 -14.42 2.22
C ASP A 246 6.30 -15.67 1.45
N ILE A 247 5.45 -16.43 2.12
CA ILE A 247 4.88 -17.68 1.61
C ILE A 247 4.17 -17.47 0.26
N MET A 248 3.46 -16.35 0.13
CA MET A 248 2.64 -16.05 -1.04
C MET A 248 3.50 -15.76 -2.27
N ALA A 249 4.52 -14.91 -2.13
CA ALA A 249 5.41 -14.58 -3.24
C ALA A 249 6.17 -15.82 -3.74
N ILE A 250 6.66 -16.68 -2.83
CA ILE A 250 7.35 -17.92 -3.21
C ILE A 250 6.41 -18.89 -3.93
N ALA A 251 5.18 -19.08 -3.41
CA ALA A 251 4.20 -19.97 -4.03
C ALA A 251 3.77 -19.47 -5.43
N GLU A 252 3.60 -18.15 -5.63
CA GLU A 252 3.30 -17.54 -6.94
C GLU A 252 4.44 -17.82 -7.95
N ARG A 253 5.69 -17.62 -7.54
CA ARG A 253 6.87 -17.89 -8.39
C ARG A 253 7.05 -19.37 -8.72
N LEU A 254 6.83 -20.25 -7.76
CA LEU A 254 6.87 -21.70 -7.97
C LEU A 254 5.78 -22.14 -8.96
N LEU A 255 4.59 -21.56 -8.88
CA LEU A 255 3.51 -21.79 -9.85
C LEU A 255 3.92 -21.34 -11.26
N GLU A 256 4.47 -20.13 -11.40
CA GLU A 256 4.94 -19.60 -12.69
C GLU A 256 6.07 -20.45 -13.30
N ALA A 257 6.97 -20.97 -12.46
CA ALA A 257 8.03 -21.88 -12.87
C ALA A 257 7.55 -23.32 -13.15
N GLY A 258 6.28 -23.64 -12.92
CA GLY A 258 5.73 -24.99 -13.09
C GLY A 258 6.16 -26.00 -12.03
N ARG A 259 6.75 -25.57 -10.90
CA ARG A 259 7.13 -26.40 -9.76
C ARG A 259 5.94 -26.60 -8.81
N LEU A 260 4.89 -27.20 -9.36
CA LEU A 260 3.55 -27.22 -8.76
C LEU A 260 3.47 -27.92 -7.39
N PRO A 261 4.12 -29.08 -7.14
CA PRO A 261 4.07 -29.72 -5.83
C PRO A 261 4.67 -28.85 -4.72
N GLU A 262 5.79 -28.18 -5.02
CA GLU A 262 6.45 -27.28 -4.08
C GLU A 262 5.62 -26.02 -3.84
N ALA A 263 5.00 -25.45 -4.90
CA ALA A 263 4.08 -24.33 -4.76
C ALA A 263 2.94 -24.68 -3.78
N LEU A 264 2.41 -25.90 -3.89
CA LEU A 264 1.34 -26.41 -3.03
C LEU A 264 1.79 -26.58 -1.58
N ASP A 265 2.99 -27.08 -1.36
CA ASP A 265 3.56 -27.22 -0.02
C ASP A 265 3.79 -25.84 0.64
N TRP A 266 4.31 -24.88 -0.13
CA TRP A 266 4.51 -23.51 0.32
C TRP A 266 3.20 -22.83 0.70
N VAL A 267 2.21 -22.77 -0.21
CA VAL A 267 0.95 -22.05 0.05
C VAL A 267 0.18 -22.61 1.26
N ARG A 268 0.37 -23.89 1.60
CA ARG A 268 -0.27 -24.55 2.74
C ARG A 268 0.42 -24.32 4.09
N GLN A 269 1.59 -23.69 4.10
CA GLN A 269 2.30 -23.39 5.34
C GLN A 269 1.46 -22.50 6.26
N LYS A 270 1.52 -22.79 7.57
CA LYS A 270 0.77 -22.04 8.59
C LYS A 270 1.65 -20.92 9.15
N LYS A 271 1.26 -19.68 8.89
CA LYS A 271 1.89 -18.50 9.51
C LYS A 271 1.33 -18.29 10.92
N THR A 272 2.19 -18.28 11.94
CA THR A 272 1.81 -18.06 13.35
C THR A 272 2.03 -16.62 13.77
N GLY A 273 1.38 -15.65 13.11
CA GLY A 273 1.53 -14.23 13.48
C GLY A 273 1.24 -13.21 12.38
N GLY A 274 0.41 -13.56 11.40
CA GLY A 274 -0.01 -12.64 10.34
C GLY A 274 -0.92 -11.52 10.83
N LEU A 275 -1.09 -10.48 10.00
CA LEU A 275 -2.02 -9.39 10.25
C LEU A 275 -3.42 -9.97 10.40
N LYS A 276 -3.97 -9.86 11.61
CA LYS A 276 -5.35 -10.24 11.87
C LYS A 276 -6.26 -9.05 11.63
N VAL A 277 -7.22 -9.24 10.74
CA VAL A 277 -8.21 -8.23 10.38
C VAL A 277 -9.57 -8.62 10.93
N MET A 278 -10.33 -7.61 11.30
CA MET A 278 -11.70 -7.79 11.77
C MET A 278 -12.54 -6.70 11.14
N GLY A 279 -13.42 -7.12 10.24
CA GLY A 279 -14.37 -6.24 9.59
C GLY A 279 -15.52 -5.86 10.51
N TYR A 280 -16.35 -4.94 10.02
CA TYR A 280 -17.56 -4.56 10.74
C TYR A 280 -18.58 -5.70 10.84
N THR A 281 -18.70 -6.51 9.78
CA THR A 281 -19.53 -7.72 9.77
C THR A 281 -19.02 -8.77 10.75
N ASP A 282 -17.70 -8.96 10.85
CA ASP A 282 -17.11 -9.87 11.83
C ASP A 282 -17.49 -9.49 13.25
N LEU A 283 -17.43 -8.20 13.58
CA LEU A 283 -17.87 -7.68 14.88
C LEU A 283 -19.37 -7.89 15.11
N ALA A 284 -20.19 -7.67 14.08
CA ALA A 284 -21.64 -7.80 14.15
C ALA A 284 -22.09 -9.26 14.32
N ASP A 285 -21.40 -10.19 13.65
CA ASP A 285 -21.64 -11.64 13.73
C ASP A 285 -20.90 -12.32 14.90
N GLY A 286 -20.10 -11.57 15.67
CA GLY A 286 -19.36 -12.09 16.84
C GLY A 286 -18.22 -13.05 16.48
N LEU A 287 -17.59 -12.84 15.32
CA LEU A 287 -16.52 -13.67 14.78
C LEU A 287 -15.15 -13.27 15.34
N MET A 288 -14.21 -14.22 15.26
CA MET A 288 -12.81 -13.98 15.61
C MET A 288 -12.09 -13.27 14.45
N PRO A 289 -11.04 -12.48 14.73
CA PRO A 289 -10.22 -11.88 13.69
C PRO A 289 -9.70 -12.89 12.66
N ARG A 290 -9.92 -12.61 11.38
CA ARG A 290 -9.52 -13.45 10.25
C ARG A 290 -8.08 -13.13 9.84
N ASP A 291 -7.45 -14.05 9.13
CA ASP A 291 -6.17 -13.76 8.46
C ASP A 291 -6.44 -12.92 7.21
N ALA A 292 -5.76 -11.78 7.07
CA ALA A 292 -5.95 -10.86 5.95
C ALA A 292 -5.66 -11.54 4.60
N ASP A 293 -4.63 -12.39 4.58
CA ASP A 293 -4.17 -13.05 3.36
C ASP A 293 -4.97 -14.31 3.01
N ASN A 294 -5.94 -14.72 3.85
CA ASN A 294 -6.62 -16.01 3.67
C ASN A 294 -7.34 -16.12 2.32
N PRO A 295 -8.15 -15.14 1.85
CA PRO A 295 -8.81 -15.25 0.54
C PRO A 295 -7.80 -15.37 -0.61
N ARG A 296 -6.77 -14.51 -0.64
CA ARG A 296 -5.72 -14.53 -1.67
C ARG A 296 -4.97 -15.87 -1.68
N ARG A 297 -4.67 -16.42 -0.50
CA ARG A 297 -4.01 -17.73 -0.35
C ARG A 297 -4.87 -18.87 -0.90
N ILE A 298 -6.17 -18.84 -0.65
CA ILE A 298 -7.12 -19.84 -1.17
C ILE A 298 -7.21 -19.77 -2.69
N SER A 299 -7.33 -18.57 -3.27
CA SER A 299 -7.34 -18.41 -4.73
C SER A 299 -6.05 -18.93 -5.36
N LEU A 300 -4.89 -18.68 -4.72
CA LEU A 300 -3.60 -19.20 -5.18
C LEU A 300 -3.51 -20.72 -5.07
N GLU A 301 -3.92 -21.31 -3.93
CA GLU A 301 -3.94 -22.76 -3.76
C GLU A 301 -4.86 -23.44 -4.78
N ALA A 302 -6.03 -22.87 -5.05
CA ALA A 302 -6.94 -23.38 -6.06
C ALA A 302 -6.32 -23.35 -7.47
N ARG A 303 -5.62 -22.26 -7.83
CA ARG A 303 -4.89 -22.16 -9.11
C ARG A 303 -3.77 -23.20 -9.22
N ILE A 304 -3.04 -23.47 -8.13
CA ILE A 304 -2.00 -24.50 -8.08
C ILE A 304 -2.62 -25.89 -8.28
N LEU A 305 -3.74 -26.19 -7.61
CA LEU A 305 -4.46 -27.45 -7.76
C LEU A 305 -5.01 -27.64 -9.19
N GLU A 306 -5.51 -26.57 -9.82
CA GLU A 306 -5.93 -26.61 -11.23
C GLU A 306 -4.76 -26.89 -12.17
N ALA A 307 -3.59 -26.29 -11.92
CA ALA A 307 -2.38 -26.55 -12.69
C ALA A 307 -1.88 -28.00 -12.51
N LEU A 308 -2.15 -28.62 -11.35
CA LEU A 308 -1.88 -30.05 -11.07
C LEU A 308 -2.92 -31.00 -11.70
N ASP A 309 -3.89 -30.48 -12.46
CA ASP A 309 -5.05 -31.21 -13.00
C ASP A 309 -6.00 -31.76 -11.91
N ASP A 310 -5.88 -31.28 -10.68
CA ASP A 310 -6.71 -31.69 -9.53
C ASP A 310 -7.90 -30.75 -9.33
N LYS A 311 -8.64 -30.52 -10.42
CA LYS A 311 -9.76 -29.55 -10.50
C LYS A 311 -10.84 -29.81 -9.45
N LYS A 312 -11.05 -31.09 -9.10
CA LYS A 312 -12.05 -31.48 -8.09
C LYS A 312 -11.69 -30.92 -6.72
N ASP A 313 -10.43 -30.97 -6.34
CA ASP A 313 -9.98 -30.49 -5.04
C ASP A 313 -9.89 -28.96 -5.01
N ALA A 314 -9.55 -28.32 -6.14
CA ALA A 314 -9.66 -26.86 -6.28
C ALA A 314 -11.10 -26.37 -6.06
N GLN A 315 -12.09 -27.04 -6.67
CA GLN A 315 -13.50 -26.68 -6.52
C GLN A 315 -14.02 -26.96 -5.10
N LYS A 316 -13.65 -28.08 -4.49
CA LYS A 316 -13.98 -28.36 -3.08
C LYS A 316 -13.40 -27.29 -2.15
N LEU A 317 -12.16 -26.86 -2.39
CA LEU A 317 -11.50 -25.82 -1.60
C LEU A 317 -12.26 -24.50 -1.68
N ARG A 318 -12.50 -23.98 -2.89
CA ARG A 318 -13.27 -22.75 -3.12
C ARG A 318 -14.64 -22.81 -2.45
N TRP A 319 -15.35 -23.92 -2.63
CA TRP A 319 -16.66 -24.12 -2.03
C TRP A 319 -16.62 -24.12 -0.50
N SER A 320 -15.71 -24.90 0.11
CA SER A 320 -15.58 -24.96 1.57
C SER A 320 -15.25 -23.61 2.18
N VAL A 321 -14.45 -22.80 1.49
CA VAL A 321 -14.08 -21.46 1.95
C VAL A 321 -15.28 -20.54 1.84
N PHE A 322 -15.97 -20.54 0.71
CA PHE A 322 -17.23 -19.81 0.54
C PHE A 322 -18.26 -20.17 1.62
N GLU A 323 -18.43 -21.44 1.97
CA GLU A 323 -19.37 -21.85 3.02
C GLU A 323 -19.07 -21.21 4.38
N THR A 324 -17.79 -20.93 4.67
CA THR A 324 -17.37 -20.33 5.94
C THR A 324 -17.34 -18.80 5.90
N SER A 325 -16.97 -18.20 4.76
CA SER A 325 -16.70 -16.77 4.64
C SER A 325 -17.81 -15.97 3.95
N LEU A 326 -18.63 -16.61 3.12
CA LEU A 326 -19.58 -16.00 2.18
C LEU A 326 -18.93 -14.96 1.25
N ASP A 327 -17.67 -15.18 0.89
CA ASP A 327 -16.90 -14.27 0.03
C ASP A 327 -17.38 -14.33 -1.43
N SER A 328 -17.81 -13.18 -1.95
CA SER A 328 -18.36 -13.07 -3.30
C SER A 328 -17.31 -13.29 -4.39
N ALA A 329 -16.03 -12.97 -4.16
CA ALA A 329 -14.96 -13.20 -5.13
C ALA A 329 -14.65 -14.69 -5.28
N ILE A 330 -14.57 -15.44 -4.17
CA ILE A 330 -14.36 -16.89 -4.18
C ILE A 330 -15.51 -17.62 -4.90
N LEU A 331 -16.76 -17.17 -4.70
CA LEU A 331 -17.90 -17.74 -5.45
C LEU A 331 -17.79 -17.47 -6.96
N ARG A 332 -17.37 -16.26 -7.37
CA ARG A 332 -17.14 -15.96 -8.80
C ARG A 332 -16.07 -16.88 -9.39
N GLU A 333 -14.97 -17.11 -8.67
CA GLU A 333 -13.93 -18.04 -9.11
C GLU A 333 -14.44 -19.49 -9.21
N TYR A 334 -15.27 -19.92 -8.25
CA TYR A 334 -15.91 -21.24 -8.27
C TYR A 334 -16.74 -21.41 -9.54
N LEU A 335 -17.67 -20.49 -9.79
CA LEU A 335 -18.57 -20.52 -10.95
C LEU A 335 -17.81 -20.44 -12.28
N ALA A 336 -16.79 -19.60 -12.38
CA ALA A 336 -16.01 -19.43 -13.61
C ALA A 336 -15.29 -20.71 -14.06
N ALA A 337 -15.08 -21.65 -13.16
CA ALA A 337 -14.40 -22.91 -13.44
C ALA A 337 -15.36 -24.13 -13.43
N LEU A 338 -16.68 -23.90 -13.38
CA LEU A 338 -17.68 -24.94 -13.62
C LEU A 338 -17.84 -25.25 -15.12
N PRO A 339 -18.32 -26.44 -15.48
CA PRO A 339 -18.81 -26.72 -16.83
C PRO A 339 -20.00 -25.83 -17.19
N ASP A 340 -20.18 -25.59 -18.49
CA ASP A 340 -21.35 -24.88 -19.01
C ASP A 340 -22.66 -25.48 -18.44
N PHE A 341 -23.59 -24.61 -18.04
CA PHE A 341 -24.94 -24.93 -17.54
C PHE A 341 -25.04 -25.46 -16.11
N GLU A 342 -23.94 -25.59 -15.37
CA GLU A 342 -23.97 -25.94 -13.93
C GLU A 342 -24.03 -24.70 -13.00
N GLU A 343 -23.89 -23.49 -13.56
CA GLU A 343 -23.78 -22.26 -12.76
C GLU A 343 -25.07 -21.91 -12.01
N PHE A 344 -26.24 -22.23 -12.59
CA PHE A 344 -27.53 -21.93 -11.97
C PHE A 344 -27.77 -22.76 -10.70
N ASP A 345 -27.55 -24.08 -10.77
CA ASP A 345 -27.70 -24.97 -9.61
C ASP A 345 -26.70 -24.62 -8.50
N ALA A 346 -25.48 -24.22 -8.89
CA ALA A 346 -24.46 -23.76 -7.96
C ALA A 346 -24.84 -22.44 -7.27
N LEU A 347 -25.43 -21.49 -8.01
CA LEU A 347 -25.91 -20.24 -7.47
C LEU A 347 -27.08 -20.43 -6.50
N ASP A 348 -28.07 -21.26 -6.88
CA ASP A 348 -29.19 -21.58 -6.00
C ASP A 348 -28.69 -22.19 -4.68
N ARG A 349 -27.75 -23.13 -4.75
CA ARG A 349 -27.10 -23.70 -3.56
C ARG A 349 -26.37 -22.63 -2.73
N ALA A 350 -25.68 -21.68 -3.37
CA ALA A 350 -24.96 -20.62 -2.69
C ALA A 350 -25.90 -19.65 -1.97
N PHE A 351 -27.02 -19.30 -2.60
CA PHE A 351 -28.02 -18.42 -2.02
C PHE A 351 -28.78 -19.09 -0.88
N ASP A 352 -29.16 -20.36 -1.03
CA ASP A 352 -29.78 -21.14 0.04
C ASP A 352 -28.83 -21.24 1.26
N HIS A 353 -27.54 -21.47 1.03
CA HIS A 353 -26.54 -21.46 2.09
C HIS A 353 -26.44 -20.09 2.78
N GLY A 354 -26.44 -19.00 2.01
CA GLY A 354 -26.47 -17.63 2.55
C GLY A 354 -27.70 -17.37 3.43
N LEU A 355 -28.89 -17.83 3.01
CA LEU A 355 -30.13 -17.70 3.77
C LEU A 355 -30.15 -18.52 5.07
N MET A 356 -29.46 -19.67 5.08
CA MET A 356 -29.37 -20.55 6.25
C MET A 356 -28.22 -20.19 7.20
N SER A 357 -27.39 -19.22 6.84
CA SER A 357 -26.22 -18.82 7.62
C SER A 357 -26.62 -18.19 8.95
N LYS A 358 -25.85 -18.51 10.00
CA LYS A 358 -25.95 -17.81 11.30
C LYS A 358 -25.24 -16.45 11.30
N GLN A 359 -24.40 -16.20 10.28
CA GLN A 359 -23.68 -14.94 10.09
C GLN A 359 -24.55 -13.97 9.29
N ILE A 360 -25.63 -13.47 9.91
CA ILE A 360 -26.68 -12.73 9.21
C ILE A 360 -26.16 -11.42 8.60
N TYR A 361 -25.15 -10.78 9.20
CA TYR A 361 -24.58 -9.54 8.65
C TYR A 361 -23.65 -9.82 7.47
N THR A 362 -22.81 -10.86 7.58
CA THR A 362 -21.98 -11.32 6.47
C THR A 362 -22.83 -11.80 5.29
N ALA A 363 -23.92 -12.54 5.55
CA ALA A 363 -24.86 -12.97 4.52
C ALA A 363 -25.59 -11.79 3.85
N LEU A 364 -25.98 -10.76 4.62
CA LEU A 364 -26.55 -9.54 4.06
C LEU A 364 -25.57 -8.83 3.13
N VAL A 365 -24.29 -8.68 3.53
CA VAL A 365 -23.26 -8.11 2.66
C VAL A 365 -23.06 -8.94 1.40
N PHE A 366 -23.00 -10.26 1.51
CA PHE A 366 -22.89 -11.15 0.35
C PHE A 366 -24.01 -10.92 -0.68
N PHE A 367 -25.28 -10.89 -0.26
CA PHE A 367 -26.38 -10.64 -1.19
C PHE A 367 -26.37 -9.23 -1.80
N MET A 368 -25.89 -8.24 -1.05
CA MET A 368 -25.73 -6.87 -1.53
C MET A 368 -24.60 -6.74 -2.56
N GLU A 369 -23.49 -7.47 -2.38
CA GLU A 369 -22.35 -7.51 -3.31
C GLU A 369 -22.59 -8.42 -4.53
N TRP A 370 -23.47 -9.41 -4.41
CA TRP A 370 -23.96 -10.26 -5.51
C TRP A 370 -25.17 -9.67 -6.27
N PRO A 371 -25.44 -8.36 -6.10
CA PRO A 371 -26.74 -7.69 -6.24
C PRO A 371 -28.05 -8.51 -6.22
N GLU A 372 -28.17 -9.57 -5.41
CA GLU A 372 -29.40 -10.37 -5.30
C GLU A 372 -30.30 -9.85 -4.17
N LEU A 373 -30.87 -8.67 -4.40
CA LEU A 373 -31.67 -7.94 -3.40
C LEU A 373 -32.90 -8.72 -2.92
N SER A 374 -33.42 -9.64 -3.75
CA SER A 374 -34.54 -10.51 -3.38
C SER A 374 -34.17 -11.43 -2.20
N PHE A 375 -32.96 -11.96 -2.19
CA PHE A 375 -32.45 -12.82 -1.12
C PHE A 375 -32.04 -12.01 0.10
N ALA A 376 -31.46 -10.82 -0.09
CA ALA A 376 -31.23 -9.87 1.00
C ALA A 376 -32.54 -9.53 1.74
N ALA A 377 -33.62 -9.27 1.00
CA ALA A 377 -34.93 -8.99 1.59
C ALA A 377 -35.49 -10.19 2.38
N LYS A 378 -35.42 -11.40 1.81
CA LYS A 378 -35.83 -12.64 2.49
C LYS A 378 -35.06 -12.83 3.81
N LEU A 379 -33.74 -12.65 3.79
CA LEU A 379 -32.89 -12.74 4.97
C LEU A 379 -33.31 -11.73 6.05
N VAL A 380 -33.54 -10.47 5.66
CA VAL A 380 -33.96 -9.40 6.58
C VAL A 380 -35.29 -9.73 7.24
N ILE A 381 -36.27 -10.22 6.48
CA ILE A 381 -37.61 -10.56 6.99
C ILE A 381 -37.55 -11.79 7.91
N ALA A 382 -36.75 -12.80 7.55
CA ALA A 382 -36.56 -14.01 8.36
C ALA A 382 -35.98 -13.65 9.74
N HIS A 383 -34.96 -12.79 9.78
CA HIS A 383 -34.25 -12.37 10.99
C HIS A 383 -34.72 -11.02 11.56
N ARG A 384 -35.98 -10.63 11.30
CA ARG A 384 -36.52 -9.30 11.64
C ARG A 384 -36.37 -8.85 13.09
N GLY A 385 -36.18 -9.77 14.03
CA GLY A 385 -35.97 -9.48 15.46
C GLY A 385 -34.51 -9.46 15.92
N GLU A 386 -33.56 -9.77 15.04
CA GLU A 386 -32.15 -9.99 15.38
C GLU A 386 -31.23 -8.83 14.93
N TRP A 387 -31.72 -7.95 14.06
CA TRP A 387 -30.96 -6.80 13.56
C TRP A 387 -30.71 -5.76 14.67
N ASP A 388 -29.44 -5.56 15.02
CA ASP A 388 -28.99 -4.54 15.97
C ASP A 388 -28.82 -3.20 15.24
N GLY A 389 -29.64 -2.21 15.60
CA GLY A 389 -29.51 -0.84 15.09
C GLY A 389 -28.20 -0.13 15.47
N GLY A 390 -27.40 -0.72 16.37
CA GLY A 390 -26.00 -0.35 16.59
C GLY A 390 -25.11 -0.56 15.36
N GLN A 391 -25.55 -1.40 14.41
CA GLN A 391 -24.83 -1.75 13.18
C GLN A 391 -24.91 -0.66 12.07
N TYR A 392 -24.66 0.60 12.45
CA TYR A 392 -24.81 1.80 11.61
C TYR A 392 -23.93 1.84 10.34
N TYR A 393 -22.78 1.16 10.28
CA TYR A 393 -21.96 1.19 9.06
C TYR A 393 -22.52 0.34 7.92
N LEU A 394 -23.45 -0.58 8.21
CA LEU A 394 -24.02 -1.53 7.24
C LEU A 394 -25.51 -1.28 6.97
N LEU A 395 -26.32 -1.23 8.03
CA LEU A 395 -27.78 -1.25 7.91
C LEU A 395 -28.38 -0.08 7.13
N PRO A 396 -27.88 1.18 7.21
CA PRO A 396 -28.43 2.28 6.42
C PRO A 396 -28.26 2.07 4.92
N THR A 397 -27.10 1.55 4.48
CA THR A 397 -26.83 1.26 3.06
C THR A 397 -27.72 0.12 2.57
N ALA A 398 -27.87 -0.94 3.36
CA ALA A 398 -28.77 -2.05 3.02
C ALA A 398 -30.25 -1.61 2.97
N ALA A 399 -30.70 -0.80 3.93
CA ALA A 399 -32.05 -0.27 3.96
C ALA A 399 -32.36 0.62 2.74
N ASP A 400 -31.40 1.46 2.35
CA ASP A 400 -31.53 2.36 1.20
C ASP A 400 -31.61 1.58 -0.13
N ALA A 401 -30.78 0.53 -0.30
CA ALA A 401 -30.82 -0.31 -1.49
C ALA A 401 -32.14 -1.09 -1.64
N LEU A 402 -32.72 -1.53 -0.51
CA LEU A 402 -33.96 -2.31 -0.50
C LEU A 402 -35.23 -1.46 -0.64
N GLN A 403 -35.15 -0.14 -0.42
CA GLN A 403 -36.35 0.70 -0.25
C GLN A 403 -37.30 0.75 -1.47
N HIS A 404 -36.78 0.52 -2.68
CA HIS A 404 -37.56 0.65 -3.90
C HIS A 404 -38.36 -0.60 -4.26
N GLU A 405 -37.76 -1.78 -4.12
CA GLU A 405 -38.38 -3.06 -4.53
C GLU A 405 -38.85 -3.90 -3.34
N TYR A 406 -38.30 -3.69 -2.15
CA TYR A 406 -38.53 -4.52 -0.95
C TYR A 406 -38.82 -3.63 0.27
N ALA A 407 -39.95 -2.92 0.23
CA ALA A 407 -40.31 -1.89 1.22
C ALA A 407 -40.41 -2.45 2.65
N LEU A 408 -40.89 -3.68 2.83
CA LEU A 408 -40.95 -4.33 4.13
C LEU A 408 -39.57 -4.58 4.73
N ALA A 409 -38.63 -5.10 3.93
CA ALA A 409 -37.27 -5.36 4.40
C ALA A 409 -36.56 -4.05 4.79
N SER A 410 -36.67 -3.02 3.94
CA SER A 410 -36.14 -1.68 4.26
C SER A 410 -36.76 -1.11 5.55
N THR A 411 -38.08 -1.29 5.74
CA THR A 411 -38.80 -0.87 6.96
C THR A 411 -38.26 -1.56 8.21
N ILE A 412 -37.98 -2.87 8.16
CA ILE A 412 -37.41 -3.61 9.30
C ILE A 412 -36.07 -3.01 9.72
N LEU A 413 -35.18 -2.75 8.76
CA LEU A 413 -33.86 -2.20 9.04
C LEU A 413 -33.92 -0.77 9.57
N TYR A 414 -34.74 0.11 8.98
CA TYR A 414 -34.92 1.47 9.48
C TYR A 414 -35.57 1.51 10.87
N ARG A 415 -36.50 0.60 11.18
CA ARG A 415 -37.06 0.47 12.54
C ARG A 415 -35.98 0.06 13.55
N ALA A 416 -35.15 -0.93 13.23
CA ALA A 416 -34.04 -1.33 14.09
C ALA A 416 -33.07 -0.17 14.38
N LEU A 417 -32.67 0.57 13.34
CA LEU A 417 -31.82 1.77 13.46
C LEU A 417 -32.45 2.87 14.32
N LEU A 418 -33.73 3.17 14.09
CA LEU A 418 -34.45 4.21 14.83
C LEU A 418 -34.63 3.82 16.30
N ASP A 419 -34.99 2.57 16.57
CA ASP A 419 -35.19 2.04 17.91
C ASP A 419 -33.88 2.06 18.72
N ASP A 420 -32.72 1.77 18.12
CA ASP A 420 -31.41 1.89 18.79
C ASP A 420 -31.09 3.34 19.16
N ILE A 421 -31.24 4.29 18.23
CA ILE A 421 -30.98 5.71 18.46
C ILE A 421 -31.81 6.25 19.62
N LEU A 422 -33.10 5.89 19.64
CA LEU A 422 -34.04 6.39 20.65
C LEU A 422 -33.87 5.67 21.98
N SER A 423 -33.73 4.35 22.00
CA SER A 423 -33.53 3.59 23.25
C SER A 423 -32.25 4.01 23.98
N ARG A 424 -31.13 4.22 23.26
CA ARG A 424 -29.85 4.68 23.84
C ARG A 424 -29.76 6.20 24.02
N ALA A 425 -30.80 6.94 23.65
CA ALA A 425 -30.85 8.40 23.74
C ALA A 425 -29.65 9.13 23.07
N ARG A 426 -29.21 8.65 21.90
CA ARG A 426 -28.07 9.22 21.14
C ARG A 426 -28.45 10.56 20.50
N SER A 427 -28.42 11.65 21.27
CA SER A 427 -28.87 12.98 20.84
C SER A 427 -28.20 13.50 19.56
N LYS A 428 -26.90 13.21 19.36
CA LYS A 428 -26.18 13.56 18.13
C LYS A 428 -26.73 12.88 16.87
N ALA A 429 -27.37 11.71 17.02
CA ALA A 429 -27.93 10.93 15.92
C ALA A 429 -29.42 11.21 15.66
N TYR A 430 -30.05 12.14 16.38
CA TYR A 430 -31.50 12.41 16.23
C TYR A 430 -31.88 12.94 14.85
N LYS A 431 -30.98 13.66 14.17
CA LYS A 431 -31.19 14.07 12.77
C LYS A 431 -31.33 12.85 11.84
N HIS A 432 -30.49 11.83 12.03
CA HIS A 432 -30.58 10.58 11.28
C HIS A 432 -31.87 9.82 11.64
N GLY A 433 -32.21 9.75 12.93
CA GLY A 433 -33.47 9.13 13.37
C GLY A 433 -34.71 9.79 12.75
N ALA A 434 -34.75 11.13 12.67
CA ALA A 434 -35.87 11.84 12.04
C ALA A 434 -35.95 11.55 10.53
N HIS A 435 -34.79 11.48 9.84
CA HIS A 435 -34.74 11.04 8.46
C HIS A 435 -35.21 9.59 8.28
N TYR A 436 -34.87 8.68 9.19
CA TYR A 436 -35.37 7.30 9.12
C TYR A 436 -36.89 7.23 9.33
N LEU A 437 -37.46 8.05 10.22
CA LEU A 437 -38.91 8.11 10.38
C LEU A 437 -39.62 8.65 9.14
N ASP A 438 -39.06 9.66 8.48
CA ASP A 438 -39.55 10.19 7.19
C ASP A 438 -39.52 9.11 6.10
N ARG A 439 -38.43 8.34 6.02
CA ARG A 439 -38.35 7.18 5.10
C ARG A 439 -39.40 6.12 5.43
N LEU A 440 -39.56 5.77 6.71
CA LEU A 440 -40.58 4.83 7.16
C LEU A 440 -42.00 5.30 6.81
N ASP A 441 -42.28 6.59 6.95
CA ASP A 441 -43.56 7.18 6.53
C ASP A 441 -43.80 7.02 5.02
N SER A 442 -42.76 7.22 4.21
CA SER A 442 -42.86 7.07 2.74
C SER A 442 -43.06 5.61 2.28
N LEU A 443 -42.55 4.63 3.06
CA LEU A 443 -42.62 3.20 2.73
C LEU A 443 -43.87 2.51 3.30
N ALA A 444 -44.60 3.19 4.19
CA ALA A 444 -45.65 2.61 5.04
C ALA A 444 -46.70 1.81 4.27
N ASP A 445 -47.29 2.38 3.22
CA ASP A 445 -48.37 1.75 2.45
C ASP A 445 -47.93 0.44 1.79
N GLN A 446 -46.72 0.42 1.24
CA GLN A 446 -46.19 -0.75 0.54
C GLN A 446 -45.71 -1.80 1.53
N ALA A 447 -45.00 -1.40 2.59
CA ALA A 447 -44.53 -2.30 3.63
C ALA A 447 -45.69 -2.96 4.40
N ASP A 448 -46.76 -2.23 4.72
CA ASP A 448 -47.94 -2.79 5.41
C ASP A 448 -48.72 -3.77 4.51
N ARG A 449 -48.70 -3.58 3.19
CA ARG A 449 -49.27 -4.55 2.23
C ARG A 449 -48.44 -5.83 2.15
N GLU A 450 -47.13 -5.70 2.05
CA GLU A 450 -46.19 -6.83 2.02
C GLU A 450 -46.21 -7.62 3.34
N ALA A 451 -46.43 -6.95 4.47
CA ALA A 451 -46.48 -7.56 5.79
C ALA A 451 -47.82 -8.24 6.14
N LYS A 452 -48.82 -8.23 5.25
CA LYS A 452 -50.18 -8.69 5.56
C LYS A 452 -50.25 -10.12 6.10
N ASP A 453 -49.38 -10.99 5.59
CA ASP A 453 -49.31 -12.40 5.97
C ASP A 453 -48.23 -12.69 7.03
N LEU A 454 -47.52 -11.64 7.49
CA LEU A 454 -46.45 -11.76 8.48
C LEU A 454 -46.99 -11.60 9.90
N GLU A 455 -47.18 -12.73 10.59
CA GLU A 455 -47.68 -12.72 11.96
C GLU A 455 -46.79 -11.91 12.91
N GLY A 456 -47.44 -11.09 13.73
CA GLY A 456 -46.79 -10.27 14.76
C GLY A 456 -46.11 -9.00 14.25
N PHE A 457 -46.18 -8.69 12.95
CA PHE A 457 -45.67 -7.42 12.43
C PHE A 457 -46.68 -6.29 12.65
N GLN A 458 -46.25 -5.24 13.37
CA GLN A 458 -47.10 -4.07 13.61
C GLN A 458 -47.16 -3.16 12.37
N THR A 459 -48.36 -2.67 12.05
CA THR A 459 -48.56 -1.65 11.02
C THR A 459 -47.78 -0.39 11.36
N HIS A 460 -47.42 0.39 10.33
CA HIS A 460 -46.67 1.63 10.55
C HIS A 460 -47.39 2.64 11.44
N ALA A 461 -48.71 2.75 11.30
CA ALA A 461 -49.54 3.60 12.17
C ALA A 461 -49.39 3.23 13.66
N ASN A 462 -49.42 1.92 13.97
CA ASN A 462 -49.26 1.43 15.34
C ASN A 462 -47.82 1.61 15.85
N TYR A 463 -46.82 1.35 15.00
CA TYR A 463 -45.41 1.60 15.32
C TYR A 463 -45.17 3.07 15.68
N ARG A 464 -45.66 4.02 14.87
CA ARG A 464 -45.50 5.46 15.09
C ARG A 464 -46.18 5.92 16.38
N ALA A 465 -47.39 5.44 16.67
CA ALA A 465 -48.10 5.75 17.92
C ALA A 465 -47.36 5.22 19.16
N ASN A 466 -46.82 4.00 19.08
CA ASN A 466 -45.99 3.42 20.13
C ASN A 466 -44.69 4.21 20.34
N LEU A 467 -44.06 4.65 19.24
CA LEU A 467 -42.85 5.46 19.27
C LEU A 467 -43.08 6.81 19.96
N GLN A 468 -44.17 7.50 19.62
CA GLN A 468 -44.60 8.74 20.27
C GLN A 468 -44.83 8.55 21.76
N THR A 469 -45.52 7.49 22.16
CA THR A 469 -45.83 7.21 23.56
C THR A 469 -44.56 6.89 24.37
N LYS A 470 -43.71 5.98 23.86
CA LYS A 470 -42.49 5.51 24.55
C LYS A 470 -41.41 6.59 24.65
N HIS A 471 -41.34 7.49 23.67
CA HIS A 471 -40.26 8.48 23.55
C HIS A 471 -40.74 9.94 23.58
N ALA A 472 -41.94 10.21 24.12
CA ALA A 472 -42.54 11.54 24.21
C ALA A 472 -41.60 12.62 24.79
N ARG A 473 -40.74 12.27 25.75
CA ARG A 473 -39.84 13.21 26.44
C ARG A 473 -38.61 13.63 25.64
N LYS A 474 -38.36 13.04 24.47
CA LYS A 474 -37.21 13.37 23.61
C LYS A 474 -37.53 14.55 22.70
N SER A 475 -37.79 15.72 23.29
CA SER A 475 -38.23 16.93 22.57
C SER A 475 -37.28 17.34 21.44
N SER A 476 -35.96 17.17 21.61
CA SER A 476 -34.97 17.47 20.57
C SER A 476 -35.01 16.52 19.37
N PHE A 477 -35.52 15.30 19.53
CA PHE A 477 -35.79 14.39 18.41
C PHE A 477 -37.05 14.84 17.67
N TRP A 478 -38.15 15.05 18.40
CA TRP A 478 -39.42 15.45 17.81
C TRP A 478 -39.35 16.82 17.10
N ALA A 479 -38.49 17.73 17.55
CA ALA A 479 -38.23 18.99 16.85
C ALA A 479 -37.54 18.82 15.47
N GLN A 480 -36.92 17.66 15.21
CA GLN A 480 -36.30 17.34 13.92
C GLN A 480 -37.24 16.59 12.97
N VAL A 481 -38.32 15.99 13.49
CA VAL A 481 -39.36 15.32 12.70
C VAL A 481 -40.25 16.40 12.09
N LYS A 482 -40.39 16.39 10.75
CA LYS A 482 -41.17 17.39 10.01
C LYS A 482 -42.59 16.92 9.73
#